data_AF-A0A1H6NSJ9-F1
#
_entry.id   AF-A0A1H6NSJ9-F1
#
_cell.length_a   1.000
_cell.length_b   1.000
_cell.length_c   1.000
_cell.angle_alpha   90.00
_cell.angle_beta   90.00
_cell.angle_gamma   90.00
#
_symmetry.space_group_name_H-M   'P 1'
#
loop_
_entity.id
_entity.type
_entity.pdbx_description
1 polymer ?
#
loop_
_entity_poly.entity_id
_entity_poly.type
_entity_poly.pdbx_seq_one_letter_code
_entity_poly.pdbx_strand_id
1 'polypeptide(L)' 'MSVSKAFALFLQETPAHAEAWMQAVKSLDAASALDKKIEELAYIAVLAATGNNSGIPFHVLSAKSLGASRHEVLSG' A
#
# COMPACT_ATOMS: atom_id res chain seq x y z
N MET A 1 3.02 4.65 -10.81
CA MET A 1 2.46 3.50 -10.07
C MET A 1 0.96 3.43 -10.37
N SER A 2 0.40 2.24 -10.64
CA SER A 2 -1.02 2.07 -10.92
C SER A 2 -1.71 1.31 -9.78
N VAL A 3 -2.89 1.75 -9.38
CA VAL A 3 -3.74 1.06 -8.39
C VAL A 3 -4.59 -0.02 -9.05
N SER A 4 -5.23 -0.87 -8.24
CA SER A 4 -6.17 -1.88 -8.75
C SER A 4 -7.40 -1.23 -9.38
N LYS A 5 -8.03 -1.92 -10.35
CA LYS A 5 -9.29 -1.45 -10.96
C LYS A 5 -10.39 -1.22 -9.92
N ALA A 6 -10.49 -2.11 -8.92
CA ALA A 6 -11.48 -1.99 -7.86
C ALA A 6 -11.25 -0.73 -7.02
N PHE A 7 -9.98 -0.43 -6.67
CA PHE A 7 -9.66 0.79 -5.93
C PHE A 7 -9.91 2.04 -6.77
N ALA A 8 -9.55 2.04 -8.06
CA ALA A 8 -9.85 3.14 -8.96
C ALA A 8 -11.36 3.42 -9.05
N LEU A 9 -12.18 2.36 -9.14
CA LEU A 9 -13.65 2.49 -9.16
C LEU A 9 -14.18 3.02 -7.83
N PHE A 10 -13.64 2.58 -6.69
CA PHE A 10 -14.00 3.11 -5.37
C PHE A 10 -13.78 4.63 -5.26
N LEU A 11 -12.63 5.11 -5.75
CA LEU A 11 -12.32 6.54 -5.79
C LEU A 11 -13.33 7.33 -6.66
N GLN A 12 -13.80 6.74 -7.76
CA GLN A 12 -14.70 7.39 -8.72
C GLN A 12 -16.17 7.38 -8.27
N GLU A 13 -16.68 6.22 -7.86
CA GLU A 13 -18.13 6.03 -7.61
C GLU A 13 -18.56 6.52 -6.23
N THR A 14 -17.62 6.63 -5.28
CA THR A 14 -17.92 7.01 -3.89
C THR A 14 -16.96 8.07 -3.36
N PRO A 15 -16.85 9.25 -3.99
CA PRO A 15 -15.77 10.21 -3.74
C PRO A 15 -15.69 10.72 -2.30
N ALA A 16 -16.83 10.96 -1.63
CA ALA A 16 -16.83 11.40 -0.22
C ALA A 16 -16.31 10.31 0.74
N HIS A 17 -16.63 9.04 0.48
CA HIS A 17 -16.11 7.91 1.28
C HIS A 17 -14.63 7.68 0.99
N ALA A 18 -14.24 7.79 -0.28
CA ALA A 18 -12.85 7.73 -0.69
C ALA A 18 -12.00 8.83 -0.04
N GLU A 19 -12.51 10.06 0.05
CA GLU A 19 -11.82 11.17 0.72
C GLU A 19 -11.60 10.87 2.21
N ALA A 20 -12.65 10.47 2.93
CA ALA A 20 -12.55 10.09 4.34
C ALA A 20 -11.57 8.92 4.56
N TRP A 21 -11.65 7.90 3.70
CA TRP A 21 -10.73 6.76 3.72
C TRP A 21 -9.28 7.21 3.50
N MET A 22 -9.02 8.04 2.49
CA MET A 22 -7.68 8.54 2.20
C MET A 22 -7.13 9.43 3.32
N GLN A 23 -7.98 10.19 4.01
CA GLN A 23 -7.57 10.94 5.20
C GLN A 23 -7.13 10.00 6.32
N ALA A 24 -7.88 8.92 6.56
CA ALA A 24 -7.51 7.91 7.55
C ALA A 24 -6.17 7.23 7.20
N VAL A 25 -6.01 6.80 5.95
CA VAL A 25 -4.76 6.18 5.45
C VAL A 25 -3.56 7.12 5.67
N LYS A 26 -3.67 8.39 5.25
CA LYS A 26 -2.59 9.38 5.43
C LYS A 26 -2.27 9.66 6.90
N SER A 27 -3.28 9.67 7.76
CA SER A 27 -3.08 9.93 9.18
C SER A 27 -2.37 8.76 9.87
N LEU A 28 -2.69 7.53 9.49
CA LEU A 28 -2.00 6.32 9.96
C LEU A 28 -0.55 6.28 9.46
N ASP A 29 -0.34 6.57 8.17
CA ASP A 29 0.98 6.65 7.54
C ASP A 29 1.88 7.72 8.21
N ALA A 30 1.32 8.87 8.57
CA ALA A 30 2.05 9.93 9.26
C ALA A 30 2.33 9.62 10.74
N ALA A 31 1.50 8.79 11.38
CA ALA A 31 1.67 8.36 12.77
C ALA A 31 2.64 7.18 12.91
N SER A 32 2.96 6.50 11.81
CA SER A 32 3.89 5.37 11.79
C SER A 32 5.29 5.80 12.22
N ALA A 33 5.92 4.99 13.08
CA ALA A 33 7.32 5.17 13.45
C ALA A 33 8.30 4.49 12.46
N LEU A 34 7.76 3.74 11.49
CA LEU A 34 8.57 3.04 10.51
C LEU A 34 9.06 4.01 9.44
N ASP A 35 10.28 3.80 8.94
CA ASP A 35 10.67 4.45 7.70
C ASP A 35 9.82 3.91 6.54
N LYS A 36 9.71 4.69 5.47
CA LYS A 36 8.81 4.38 4.35
C LYS A 36 9.13 3.06 3.65
N LYS A 37 10.41 2.65 3.58
CA LYS A 37 10.76 1.38 2.96
C LYS A 37 10.25 0.21 3.80
N ILE A 38 10.44 0.30 5.12
CA ILE A 38 9.98 -0.73 6.06
C ILE A 38 8.45 -0.77 6.16
N GLU A 39 7.79 0.38 6.12
CA GLU A 39 6.32 0.47 6.08
C GLU A 39 5.74 -0.28 4.87
N GLU A 40 6.30 -0.07 3.67
CA GLU A 40 5.86 -0.77 2.46
C GLU A 40 6.11 -2.29 2.53
N LEU A 41 7.28 -2.72 3.03
CA LEU A 41 7.58 -4.14 3.20
C LEU A 41 6.64 -4.81 4.22
N ALA A 42 6.35 -4.14 5.34
CA ALA A 42 5.40 -4.62 6.33
C ALA A 42 3.99 -4.74 5.74
N TYR A 43 3.57 -3.76 4.92
CA TYR A 43 2.25 -3.79 4.30
C TYR A 43 2.14 -4.90 3.24
N ILE A 44 3.20 -5.14 2.46
CA ILE A 44 3.27 -6.28 1.52
C ILE A 44 3.08 -7.61 2.27
N ALA A 45 3.75 -7.80 3.40
CA ALA A 45 3.62 -9.01 4.22
C ALA A 45 2.18 -9.21 4.72
N VAL A 46 1.51 -8.14 5.18
CA VAL A 46 0.10 -8.20 5.59
C VAL A 46 -0.82 -8.55 4.42
N LEU A 47 -0.64 -7.93 3.25
CA LEU A 47 -1.43 -8.23 2.06
C LEU A 47 -1.25 -9.69 1.63
N ALA A 48 -0.02 -10.20 1.64
CA ALA A 48 0.28 -11.60 1.31
C ALA A 48 -0.36 -12.57 2.33
N ALA A 49 -0.19 -12.31 3.63
CA ALA A 49 -0.73 -13.13 4.71
C ALA A 49 -2.27 -13.17 4.72
N THR A 50 -2.92 -12.09 4.27
CA THR A 50 -4.39 -11.99 4.19
C THR A 50 -4.97 -12.37 2.83
N GLY A 51 -4.13 -12.75 1.86
CA GLY A 51 -4.56 -13.08 0.50
C GLY A 51 -5.08 -11.90 -0.33
N ASN A 52 -4.81 -10.66 0.10
CA ASN A 52 -5.20 -9.46 -0.63
C ASN A 52 -4.19 -9.11 -1.74
N ASN A 53 -4.20 -9.94 -2.79
CA ASN A 53 -3.22 -9.88 -3.87
C ASN A 53 -3.36 -8.63 -4.75
N SER A 54 -4.51 -7.95 -4.71
CA SER A 54 -4.80 -6.81 -5.60
C SER A 54 -3.95 -5.56 -5.29
N GLY A 55 -3.52 -5.40 -4.02
CA GLY A 55 -2.68 -4.30 -3.59
C GLY A 55 -1.18 -4.57 -3.74
N ILE A 56 -0.76 -5.85 -3.78
CA ILE A 56 0.66 -6.24 -3.75
C ILE A 56 1.48 -5.56 -4.87
N PRO A 57 1.04 -5.52 -6.16
CA PRO A 57 1.84 -4.88 -7.20
C PRO A 57 2.13 -3.40 -6.95
N PHE A 58 1.17 -2.68 -6.37
CA PHE A 58 1.36 -1.25 -6.05
C PHE A 58 2.42 -1.07 -4.97
N HIS A 59 2.29 -1.80 -3.85
CA HIS A 59 3.21 -1.68 -2.72
C HIS A 59 4.62 -2.21 -3.04
N VAL A 60 4.75 -3.25 -3.87
CA VAL A 60 6.07 -3.70 -4.37
C VAL A 60 6.75 -2.61 -5.20
N LEU A 61 6.02 -1.91 -6.08
CA LEU A 61 6.59 -0.82 -6.86
C LEU A 61 6.99 0.38 -5.97
N SER A 62 6.18 0.68 -4.96
CA SER A 62 6.47 1.72 -3.97
C SER A 62 7.73 1.40 -3.17
N ALA A 63 7.81 0.19 -2.58
CA ALA A 63 8.99 -0.29 -1.86
C ALA A 63 10.26 -0.22 -2.71
N LYS A 64 10.19 -0.66 -3.98
CA LYS A 64 11.33 -0.59 -4.90
C LYS A 64 11.75 0.85 -5.20
N SER A 65 10.80 1.78 -5.32
CA SER A 65 11.11 3.21 -5.49
C SER A 65 11.79 3.82 -4.27
N LEU A 66 11.60 3.22 -3.10
CA LEU A 66 12.25 3.55 -1.83
C LEU A 66 13.55 2.75 -1.59
N GLY A 67 14.03 2.01 -2.60
CA GLY A 67 15.29 1.29 -2.55
C GLY A 67 15.21 -0.14 -2.02
N ALA A 68 14.02 -0.72 -1.84
CA ALA A 68 13.90 -2.14 -1.49
C ALA A 68 14.43 -3.04 -2.62
N SER A 69 15.26 -3.99 -2.24
CA SER A 69 15.76 -5.05 -3.12
C SER A 69 14.69 -6.11 -3.38
N ARG A 70 14.90 -6.90 -4.45
CA ARG A 70 14.04 -8.08 -4.71
C ARG A 70 14.06 -9.07 -3.55
N HIS A 71 15.20 -9.20 -2.85
CA HIS A 71 15.32 -10.12 -1.73
C HIS A 71 14.45 -9.68 -0.55
N GLU A 72 14.53 -8.40 -0.16
CA GLU A 72 13.69 -7.84 0.91
C GLU A 72 12.19 -8.01 0.63
N VAL A 73 11.76 -7.83 -0.63
CA VAL A 73 10.35 -8.02 -1.04
C VAL A 73 9.90 -9.49 -0.92
N LEU A 74 10.80 -10.46 -1.12
CA LEU A 74 10.45 -11.89 -1.07
C LEU A 74 10.63 -12.51 0.31
N SER A 75 11.34 -11.83 1.22
CA SER A 75 11.61 -12.30 2.58
C SER A 75 10.62 -11.77 3.62
N GLY A 76 9.82 -10.75 3.27
CA GLY A 76 8.65 -10.32 4.04
C GLY A 76 7.43 -11.15 3.72
#